data_AF-A0A7K1KXJ8-F1
#
_entry.id   AF-A0A7K1KXJ8-F1
#
_cell.length_a   1.000
_cell.length_b   1.000
_cell.length_c   1.000
_cell.angle_alpha   90.00
_cell.angle_beta   90.00
_cell.angle_gamma   90.00
#
_symmetry.space_group_name_H-M   'P 1'
#
loop_
_entity.id
_entity.type
_entity.pdbx_description
1 polymer ?
#
loop_
_entity_poly.entity_id
_entity_poly.type
_entity_poly.pdbx_seq_one_letter_code
_entity_poly.pdbx_strand_id
1 'polypeptide(L)'
;MSHSKRAREAAALAGRLEGARVVTDPSPPERQFPLRTAILAWGAAEPGATHHMVVQDDVELSPGFLRRVEAGVRLFPDAALAFYANWSSMNGAAIRLAGAAGATWVHEMGTEYFPTLALALPARHVGDFVEFATALSRWWRDDDDVMREFLESRGIDAYVSVPCLVEHRDLESVAGNGDHGERRAAWFTAEPAYDPSHEALAHAIDFCPWLNKCRALVLARTVHDGRQMWIQRPWTDMAAAHGLDAGDLRAGFDRLAARSPRLQKTADDLGELFVFSLWLTSYLMGAAVRAGVPLRTLPGRGAPPTGPAIERAGLHTLAVGGSAWMPLPPSLLATYSAETAELAQTGFTTGLTAG
;
A
#
# COMPACT_ATOMS: atom_id res chain seq x y z
N MET A 1 -18.19 -5.05 6.10
CA MET A 1 -19.11 -5.06 4.95
C MET A 1 -18.86 -6.30 4.12
N SER A 2 -19.88 -6.86 3.48
CA SER A 2 -19.76 -8.12 2.75
C SER A 2 -20.75 -8.21 1.60
N HIS A 3 -20.36 -8.89 0.53
CA HIS A 3 -21.30 -9.32 -0.49
C HIS A 3 -22.09 -10.53 0.03
N SER A 4 -23.39 -10.63 -0.24
CA SER A 4 -24.26 -11.71 0.27
C SER A 4 -23.73 -13.13 0.03
N LYS A 5 -23.09 -13.37 -1.12
CA LYS A 5 -22.40 -14.64 -1.48
C LYS A 5 -21.24 -15.05 -0.54
N ARG A 6 -20.70 -14.15 0.28
CA ARG A 6 -19.56 -14.37 1.18
C ARG A 6 -19.96 -14.37 2.67
N ALA A 7 -21.21 -14.70 2.96
CA ALA A 7 -21.75 -14.68 4.32
C ALA A 7 -20.93 -15.52 5.32
N ARG A 8 -20.39 -16.66 4.88
CA ARG A 8 -19.56 -17.53 5.74
C ARG A 8 -18.22 -16.88 6.09
N GLU A 9 -17.55 -16.33 5.09
CA GLU A 9 -16.26 -15.64 5.24
C GLU A 9 -16.42 -14.40 6.12
N ALA A 10 -17.48 -13.62 5.92
CA ALA A 10 -17.81 -12.46 6.73
C ALA A 10 -18.12 -12.82 8.18
N ALA A 11 -18.89 -13.89 8.43
CA ALA A 11 -19.18 -14.34 9.79
C ALA A 11 -17.91 -14.83 10.52
N ALA A 12 -17.04 -15.55 9.82
CA ALA A 12 -15.76 -16.00 10.38
C ALA A 12 -14.84 -14.82 10.72
N LEU A 13 -14.77 -13.81 9.86
CA LEU A 13 -14.01 -12.59 10.11
C LEU A 13 -14.59 -11.79 11.28
N ALA A 14 -15.91 -11.59 11.31
CA ALA A 14 -16.59 -10.89 12.40
C ALA A 14 -16.38 -11.58 13.75
N GLY A 15 -16.35 -12.91 13.81
CA GLY A 15 -16.04 -13.66 15.04
C GLY A 15 -14.62 -13.42 15.60
N ARG A 16 -13.71 -12.83 14.82
CA ARG A 16 -12.34 -12.45 15.25
C ARG A 16 -12.23 -10.98 15.67
N LEU A 17 -13.29 -10.19 15.47
CA LEU A 17 -13.32 -8.76 15.72
C LEU A 17 -14.38 -8.45 16.78
N GLU A 18 -13.94 -8.10 17.98
CA GLU A 18 -14.85 -7.70 19.05
C GLU A 18 -15.74 -6.53 18.61
N GLY A 19 -17.05 -6.67 18.83
CA GLY A 19 -18.04 -5.65 18.46
C GLY A 19 -18.35 -5.54 16.96
N ALA A 20 -17.76 -6.37 16.10
CA ALA A 20 -18.04 -6.31 14.67
C ALA A 20 -19.44 -6.81 14.31
N ARG A 21 -20.12 -6.10 13.40
CA ARG A 21 -21.36 -6.55 12.77
C ARG A 21 -21.16 -6.73 11.27
N VAL A 22 -21.75 -7.79 10.72
CA VAL A 22 -21.78 -7.99 9.27
C VAL A 22 -22.88 -7.11 8.67
N VAL A 23 -22.52 -6.30 7.67
CA VAL A 23 -23.45 -5.49 6.89
C VAL A 23 -23.38 -5.93 5.43
N THR A 24 -24.54 -6.21 4.85
CA THR A 24 -24.73 -6.65 3.47
C THR A 24 -25.74 -5.73 2.77
N ASP A 25 -25.62 -5.57 1.45
CA ASP A 25 -26.69 -4.94 0.65
C ASP A 25 -27.92 -5.87 0.62
N PRO A 26 -29.12 -5.40 0.99
CA PRO A 26 -30.34 -6.21 0.99
C PRO A 26 -30.86 -6.51 -0.43
N SER A 27 -30.31 -5.87 -1.46
CA SER A 27 -30.69 -6.12 -2.84
C SER A 27 -30.35 -7.53 -3.28
N PRO A 28 -31.04 -8.07 -4.31
CA PRO A 28 -30.62 -9.30 -4.96
C PRO A 28 -29.13 -9.26 -5.36
N PRO A 29 -28.39 -10.38 -5.26
CA PRO A 29 -26.95 -10.45 -5.50
C PRO A 29 -26.48 -9.74 -6.78
N GLU A 30 -27.22 -9.87 -7.88
CA GLU A 30 -26.91 -9.28 -9.19
C GLU A 30 -27.01 -7.75 -9.25
N ARG A 31 -27.61 -7.13 -8.23
CA ARG A 31 -27.73 -5.67 -8.10
C ARG A 31 -26.82 -5.09 -7.03
N GLN A 32 -26.11 -5.94 -6.28
CA GLN A 32 -25.16 -5.51 -5.27
C GLN A 32 -23.91 -4.95 -5.95
N PHE A 33 -23.34 -3.90 -5.37
CA PHE A 33 -22.03 -3.39 -5.73
C PHE A 33 -21.35 -2.75 -4.50
N PRO A 34 -20.01 -2.61 -4.52
CA PRO A 34 -19.24 -2.21 -3.34
C PRO A 34 -19.77 -0.95 -2.66
N LEU A 35 -19.99 0.13 -3.42
CA LEU A 35 -20.43 1.42 -2.89
C LEU A 35 -21.78 1.37 -2.16
N ARG A 36 -22.77 0.61 -2.65
CA ARG A 36 -24.05 0.45 -1.93
C ARG A 36 -23.88 -0.23 -0.58
N THR A 37 -23.07 -1.28 -0.55
CA THR A 37 -22.77 -1.99 0.70
C THR A 37 -21.96 -1.08 1.65
N ALA A 38 -21.03 -0.29 1.12
CA ALA A 38 -20.25 0.67 1.87
C ALA A 38 -21.14 1.74 2.51
N ILE A 39 -22.09 2.35 1.76
CA ILE A 39 -23.05 3.33 2.30
C ILE A 39 -23.79 2.78 3.51
N LEU A 40 -24.26 1.53 3.45
CA LEU A 40 -24.94 0.88 4.56
C LEU A 40 -23.99 0.60 5.74
N ALA A 41 -22.77 0.16 5.46
CA ALA A 41 -21.78 -0.16 6.49
C ALA A 41 -21.31 1.08 7.25
N TRP A 42 -21.07 2.18 6.54
CA TRP A 42 -20.73 3.48 7.10
C TRP A 42 -21.92 4.09 7.84
N GLY A 43 -23.13 4.05 7.26
CA GLY A 43 -24.36 4.57 7.87
C GLY A 43 -24.79 3.85 9.15
N ALA A 44 -24.16 2.74 9.47
CA ALA A 44 -24.39 2.00 10.69
C ALA A 44 -23.32 2.29 11.75
N ALA A 45 -22.73 3.49 11.80
CA ALA A 45 -21.89 3.90 12.92
C ALA A 45 -22.70 3.98 14.23
N GLU A 46 -22.13 3.50 15.33
CA GLU A 46 -22.79 3.53 16.64
C GLU A 46 -22.81 4.98 17.20
N PRO A 47 -23.94 5.43 17.79
CA PRO A 47 -23.99 6.71 18.49
C PRO A 47 -22.92 6.80 19.59
N GLY A 48 -22.17 7.90 19.60
CA GLY A 48 -21.13 8.15 20.60
C GLY A 48 -19.76 7.51 20.29
N ALA A 49 -19.62 6.76 19.19
CA ALA A 49 -18.32 6.32 18.72
C ALA A 49 -17.43 7.52 18.37
N THR A 50 -16.13 7.46 18.67
CA THR A 50 -15.17 8.48 18.22
C THR A 50 -14.72 8.23 16.79
N HIS A 51 -14.62 6.96 16.40
CA HIS A 51 -14.25 6.48 15.07
C HIS A 51 -15.16 5.32 14.68
N HIS A 52 -15.42 5.19 13.39
CA HIS A 52 -16.09 4.03 12.81
C HIS A 52 -15.13 3.33 11.87
N MET A 53 -15.05 2.00 11.96
CA MET A 53 -14.19 1.20 11.11
C MET A 53 -15.04 0.27 10.25
N VAL A 54 -14.75 0.26 8.95
CA VAL A 54 -15.31 -0.71 8.01
C VAL A 54 -14.19 -1.63 7.53
N VAL A 55 -14.47 -2.93 7.57
CA VAL A 55 -13.58 -3.99 7.09
C VAL A 55 -14.34 -4.82 6.06
N GLN A 56 -13.72 -5.12 4.93
CA GLN A 56 -14.26 -5.98 3.87
C GLN A 56 -14.06 -7.46 4.21
N ASP A 57 -14.83 -8.36 3.57
CA ASP A 57 -14.95 -9.77 3.98
C ASP A 57 -13.83 -10.68 3.48
N ASP A 58 -13.02 -10.23 2.54
CA ASP A 58 -11.91 -10.95 1.93
C ASP A 58 -10.55 -10.52 2.48
N VAL A 59 -10.48 -10.18 3.76
CA VAL A 59 -9.22 -9.86 4.42
C VAL A 59 -8.76 -10.93 5.41
N GLU A 60 -7.45 -11.02 5.56
CA GLU A 60 -6.78 -11.68 6.67
C GLU A 60 -6.22 -10.62 7.61
N LEU A 61 -6.48 -10.75 8.92
CA LEU A 61 -6.02 -9.82 9.94
C LEU A 61 -4.65 -10.22 10.49
N SER A 62 -3.75 -9.25 10.63
CA SER A 62 -2.51 -9.40 11.40
C SER A 62 -2.78 -9.66 12.89
N PRO A 63 -1.83 -10.31 13.61
CA PRO A 63 -1.92 -10.44 15.05
C PRO A 63 -1.99 -9.07 15.75
N GLY A 64 -2.93 -8.91 16.69
CA GLY A 64 -3.09 -7.66 17.43
C GLY A 64 -3.75 -6.52 16.65
N PHE A 65 -4.37 -6.81 15.50
CA PHE A 65 -5.06 -5.83 14.63
C PHE A 65 -5.81 -4.72 15.38
N LEU A 66 -6.79 -5.06 16.23
CA LEU A 66 -7.60 -4.05 16.94
C LEU A 66 -6.77 -3.13 17.85
N ARG A 67 -5.78 -3.69 18.56
CA ARG A 67 -4.89 -2.92 19.43
C ARG A 67 -4.09 -1.89 18.64
N ARG A 68 -3.66 -2.26 17.43
CA ARG A 68 -2.92 -1.36 16.53
C ARG A 68 -3.84 -0.30 15.92
N VAL A 69 -5.07 -0.66 15.54
CA VAL A 69 -6.11 0.28 15.09
C VAL A 69 -6.37 1.33 16.18
N GLU A 70 -6.60 0.89 17.42
CA GLU A 70 -6.81 1.76 18.58
C GLU A 70 -5.63 2.71 18.84
N ALA A 71 -4.39 2.23 18.65
CA ALA A 71 -3.21 3.07 18.75
C ALA A 71 -3.21 4.15 17.64
N GLY A 72 -3.53 3.77 16.41
CA GLY A 72 -3.62 4.68 15.28
C GLY A 72 -4.64 5.79 15.49
N VAL A 73 -5.87 5.47 15.91
CA VAL A 73 -6.91 6.48 16.15
C VAL A 73 -6.56 7.44 17.30
N ARG A 74 -5.72 7.02 18.25
CA ARG A 74 -5.19 7.93 19.29
C ARG A 74 -4.10 8.86 18.76
N LEU A 75 -3.28 8.38 17.83
CA LEU A 75 -2.21 9.16 17.20
C LEU A 75 -2.78 10.18 16.19
N PHE A 76 -3.86 9.82 15.51
CA PHE A 76 -4.47 10.60 14.44
C PHE A 76 -5.99 10.71 14.64
N PRO A 77 -6.45 11.43 15.68
CA PRO A 77 -7.88 11.50 16.02
C PRO A 77 -8.74 12.22 14.97
N ASP A 78 -8.09 12.88 13.99
CA ASP A 78 -8.72 13.72 13.00
C ASP A 78 -8.57 13.23 11.55
N ALA A 79 -7.95 12.06 11.36
CA ALA A 79 -7.57 11.57 10.03
C ALA A 79 -8.26 10.24 9.68
N ALA A 80 -8.37 9.98 8.38
CA ALA A 80 -8.73 8.66 7.87
C ALA A 80 -7.51 7.72 7.95
N LEU A 81 -7.72 6.50 8.43
CA LEU A 81 -6.66 5.50 8.60
C LEU A 81 -6.96 4.25 7.77
N ALA A 82 -6.14 4.01 6.76
CA ALA A 82 -6.16 2.78 5.98
C ALA A 82 -5.15 1.77 6.55
N PHE A 83 -5.54 0.50 6.58
CA PHE A 83 -4.72 -0.59 7.10
C PHE A 83 -4.22 -1.55 6.02
N TYR A 84 -4.34 -1.14 4.76
CA TYR A 84 -3.95 -1.87 3.57
C TYR A 84 -3.49 -0.91 2.48
N ALA A 85 -2.48 -1.31 1.72
CA ALA A 85 -2.23 -0.80 0.39
C ALA A 85 -1.83 -1.94 -0.53
N ASN A 86 -2.38 -1.94 -1.74
CA ASN A 86 -2.09 -2.95 -2.74
C ASN A 86 -0.64 -2.87 -3.22
N TRP A 87 -0.01 -4.01 -3.47
CA TRP A 87 1.39 -4.10 -3.85
C TRP A 87 1.81 -3.34 -5.12
N SER A 88 0.85 -3.02 -6.00
CA SER A 88 1.04 -2.35 -7.29
C SER A 88 0.71 -0.86 -7.25
N SER A 89 0.14 -0.40 -6.14
CA SER A 89 -0.38 0.95 -5.99
C SER A 89 0.71 1.95 -5.58
N MET A 90 0.42 3.24 -5.73
CA MET A 90 1.27 4.34 -5.25
C MET A 90 1.45 4.27 -3.74
N ASN A 91 0.39 3.99 -2.99
CA ASN A 91 0.46 3.73 -1.55
C ASN A 91 1.31 2.49 -1.24
N GLY A 92 1.28 1.47 -2.10
CA GLY A 92 2.18 0.33 -1.98
C GLY A 92 3.66 0.68 -2.13
N ALA A 93 4.00 1.65 -2.99
CA ALA A 93 5.35 2.18 -3.08
C ALA A 93 5.73 2.97 -1.81
N ALA A 94 4.81 3.81 -1.33
CA ALA A 94 4.97 4.63 -0.13
C ALA A 94 5.26 3.79 1.11
N ILE A 95 4.50 2.71 1.33
CA ILE A 95 4.67 1.81 2.48
C ILE A 95 6.05 1.17 2.46
N ARG A 96 6.56 0.74 1.30
CA ARG A 96 7.89 0.12 1.21
C ARG A 96 8.99 1.10 1.57
N LEU A 97 8.94 2.32 1.01
CA LEU A 97 9.92 3.36 1.33
C LEU A 97 9.85 3.78 2.81
N ALA A 98 8.65 4.03 3.32
CA ALA A 98 8.42 4.39 4.71
C ALA A 98 8.89 3.29 5.66
N GLY A 99 8.56 2.04 5.35
CA GLY A 99 8.98 0.87 6.10
C GLY A 99 10.49 0.69 6.12
N ALA A 100 11.14 0.86 4.97
CA ALA A 100 12.59 0.80 4.84
C ALA A 100 13.31 1.95 5.60
N ALA A 101 12.62 3.07 5.82
CA ALA A 101 13.09 4.16 6.67
C ALA A 101 12.79 3.96 8.17
N GLY A 102 12.08 2.89 8.54
CA GLY A 102 11.68 2.59 9.92
C GLY A 102 10.42 3.31 10.38
N ALA A 103 9.61 3.86 9.47
CA ALA A 103 8.32 4.46 9.82
C ALA A 103 7.25 3.38 10.11
N THR A 104 6.28 3.73 10.96
CA THR A 104 5.12 2.90 11.30
C THR A 104 3.82 3.39 10.66
N TRP A 105 3.89 4.55 10.01
CA TRP A 105 2.83 5.19 9.24
C TRP A 105 3.43 5.95 8.06
N VAL A 106 2.64 6.12 7.00
CA VAL A 106 2.97 6.99 5.88
C VAL A 106 1.78 7.87 5.52
N HIS A 107 2.04 9.13 5.16
CA HIS A 107 1.02 9.98 4.56
C HIS A 107 0.60 9.38 3.21
N GLU A 108 -0.70 9.30 3.00
CA GLU A 108 -1.24 8.66 1.81
C GLU A 108 -0.90 9.46 0.52
N MET A 109 -0.74 8.73 -0.59
CA MET A 109 -0.38 9.22 -1.92
C MET A 109 -1.62 9.59 -2.75
N GLY A 110 -2.31 10.69 -2.39
CA GLY A 110 -3.70 11.00 -2.77
C GLY A 110 -4.14 11.04 -4.24
N THR A 111 -3.35 10.61 -5.22
CA THR A 111 -3.70 10.64 -6.65
C THR A 111 -4.36 9.36 -7.16
N GLU A 112 -4.31 8.25 -6.42
CA GLU A 112 -5.04 7.02 -6.75
C GLU A 112 -6.28 6.83 -5.86
N TYR A 113 -7.05 5.76 -6.08
CA TYR A 113 -8.13 5.33 -5.19
C TYR A 113 -7.68 5.31 -3.71
N PHE A 114 -8.60 5.47 -2.76
CA PHE A 114 -8.27 5.36 -1.34
C PHE A 114 -8.56 3.94 -0.82
N PRO A 115 -7.60 3.20 -0.25
CA PRO A 115 -7.83 1.80 0.11
C PRO A 115 -8.93 1.62 1.20
N THR A 116 -10.00 0.89 0.88
CA THR A 116 -11.16 0.69 1.78
C THR A 116 -11.29 -0.72 2.38
N LEU A 117 -10.34 -1.63 2.11
CA LEU A 117 -10.37 -3.00 2.63
C LEU A 117 -10.49 -3.07 4.16
N ALA A 118 -9.77 -2.18 4.84
CA ALA A 118 -9.88 -1.94 6.27
C ALA A 118 -9.56 -0.47 6.52
N LEU A 119 -10.59 0.29 6.89
CA LEU A 119 -10.53 1.75 6.99
C LEU A 119 -11.26 2.24 8.24
N ALA A 120 -10.61 3.08 9.03
CA ALA A 120 -11.23 3.84 10.12
C ALA A 120 -11.37 5.32 9.76
N LEU A 121 -12.56 5.88 9.97
CA LEU A 121 -12.86 7.31 9.79
C LEU A 121 -13.31 7.91 11.13
N PRO A 122 -12.95 9.17 11.46
CA PRO A 122 -13.54 9.86 12.60
C PRO A 122 -15.06 9.89 12.45
N ALA A 123 -15.79 9.49 13.50
CA ALA A 123 -17.23 9.26 13.43
C ALA A 123 -18.02 10.51 12.99
N ARG A 124 -17.51 11.70 13.33
CA ARG A 124 -18.06 12.99 12.91
C ARG A 124 -18.14 13.18 11.39
N HIS A 125 -17.33 12.47 10.60
CA HIS A 125 -17.32 12.56 9.13
C HIS A 125 -18.18 11.49 8.46
N VAL A 126 -18.68 10.51 9.23
CA VAL A 126 -19.41 9.36 8.67
C VAL A 126 -20.75 9.78 8.05
N GLY A 127 -21.51 10.65 8.72
CA GLY A 127 -22.78 11.16 8.17
C GLY A 127 -22.58 11.88 6.84
N ASP A 128 -21.59 12.78 6.80
CA ASP A 128 -21.22 13.52 5.60
C ASP A 128 -20.77 12.59 4.45
N PHE A 129 -20.00 11.54 4.77
CA PHE A 129 -19.59 10.55 3.77
C PHE A 129 -20.82 9.80 3.22
N VAL A 130 -21.74 9.37 4.08
CA VAL A 130 -22.95 8.64 3.68
C VAL A 130 -23.81 9.49 2.75
N GLU A 131 -24.00 10.77 3.07
CA GLU A 131 -24.73 11.71 2.19
C GLU A 131 -24.03 11.87 0.84
N PHE A 132 -22.71 12.13 0.88
CA PHE A 132 -21.89 12.31 -0.31
C PHE A 132 -21.90 11.08 -1.23
N ALA A 133 -21.64 9.90 -0.67
CA ALA A 133 -21.60 8.63 -1.37
C ALA A 133 -22.96 8.24 -1.93
N THR A 134 -24.05 8.49 -1.19
CA THR A 134 -25.41 8.24 -1.68
C THR A 134 -25.71 9.07 -2.92
N ALA A 135 -25.33 10.35 -2.92
CA ALA A 135 -25.51 11.22 -4.07
C ALA A 135 -24.71 10.75 -5.30
N LEU A 136 -23.56 10.10 -5.13
CA LEU A 136 -22.72 9.60 -6.21
C LEU A 136 -23.08 8.18 -6.68
N SER A 137 -23.75 7.38 -5.85
CA SER A 137 -24.05 5.97 -6.10
C SER A 137 -24.94 5.67 -7.32
N ARG A 138 -25.55 6.72 -7.90
CA ARG A 138 -26.29 6.65 -9.16
C ARG A 138 -25.38 6.58 -10.39
N TRP A 139 -24.12 6.98 -10.25
CA TRP A 139 -23.13 6.97 -11.33
C TRP A 139 -21.99 6.02 -11.03
N TRP A 140 -21.50 5.97 -9.79
CA TRP A 140 -20.36 5.15 -9.37
C TRP A 140 -20.75 3.88 -8.63
N ARG A 141 -19.86 2.90 -8.72
CA ARG A 141 -20.01 1.55 -8.12
C ARG A 141 -18.93 1.22 -7.11
N ASP A 142 -17.73 1.77 -7.28
CA ASP A 142 -16.57 1.50 -6.44
C ASP A 142 -16.52 2.46 -5.25
N ASP A 143 -16.25 1.94 -4.06
CA ASP A 143 -16.28 2.70 -2.81
C ASP A 143 -14.96 3.42 -2.52
N ASP A 144 -13.86 2.94 -3.04
CA ASP A 144 -12.51 3.46 -2.87
C ASP A 144 -12.27 4.77 -3.64
N ASP A 145 -12.76 4.88 -4.88
CA ASP A 145 -12.75 6.13 -5.65
C ASP A 145 -13.67 7.19 -5.03
N VAL A 146 -14.84 6.79 -4.51
CA VAL A 146 -15.76 7.72 -3.84
C VAL A 146 -15.20 8.17 -2.48
N MET A 147 -14.55 7.28 -1.74
CA MET A 147 -13.87 7.64 -0.49
C MET A 147 -12.71 8.60 -0.76
N ARG A 148 -11.91 8.37 -1.81
CA ARG A 148 -10.88 9.31 -2.26
C ARG A 148 -11.43 10.71 -2.43
N GLU A 149 -12.43 10.86 -3.30
CA GLU A 149 -13.01 12.17 -3.62
C GLU A 149 -13.61 12.83 -2.36
N PHE A 150 -14.21 12.06 -1.47
CA PHE A 150 -14.71 12.58 -0.19
C PHE A 150 -13.58 13.16 0.68
N LEU A 151 -12.49 12.41 0.88
CA LEU A 151 -11.37 12.86 1.70
C LEU A 151 -10.72 14.12 1.12
N GLU A 152 -10.50 14.15 -0.19
CA GLU A 152 -9.92 15.30 -0.88
C GLU A 152 -10.82 16.54 -0.84
N SER A 153 -12.11 16.39 -1.14
CA SER A 153 -13.06 17.50 -1.17
C SER A 153 -13.28 18.12 0.21
N ARG A 154 -13.05 17.36 1.29
CA ARG A 154 -13.18 17.82 2.67
C ARG A 154 -11.85 18.19 3.33
N GLY A 155 -10.73 18.00 2.65
CA GLY A 155 -9.39 18.25 3.20
C GLY A 155 -9.12 17.40 4.45
N ILE A 156 -9.58 16.15 4.46
CA ILE A 156 -9.36 15.22 5.56
C ILE A 156 -8.01 14.53 5.33
N ASP A 157 -7.08 14.70 6.26
CA ASP A 157 -5.80 14.00 6.26
C ASP A 157 -6.02 12.48 6.23
N ALA A 158 -5.12 11.77 5.56
CA ALA A 158 -5.19 10.32 5.50
C ALA A 158 -3.81 9.66 5.60
N TYR A 159 -3.76 8.56 6.36
CA TYR A 159 -2.55 7.83 6.66
C TYR A 159 -2.74 6.34 6.42
N VAL A 160 -1.67 5.67 6.00
CA VAL A 160 -1.64 4.21 5.83
C VAL A 160 -0.68 3.60 6.84
N SER A 161 -1.09 2.50 7.47
CA SER A 161 -0.26 1.77 8.43
C SER A 161 0.94 1.10 7.73
N VAL A 162 2.09 1.09 8.41
CA VAL A 162 3.30 0.43 7.95
C VAL A 162 3.79 -0.53 9.06
N PRO A 163 3.82 -1.86 8.83
CA PRO A 163 3.27 -2.58 7.67
C PRO A 163 1.73 -2.49 7.57
N CYS A 164 1.16 -3.00 6.48
CA CYS A 164 -0.29 -3.23 6.39
C CYS A 164 -0.74 -4.17 7.51
N LEU A 165 -1.89 -3.89 8.11
CA LEU A 165 -2.45 -4.74 9.17
C LEU A 165 -3.42 -5.78 8.64
N VAL A 166 -3.83 -5.66 7.38
CA VAL A 166 -4.62 -6.66 6.70
C VAL A 166 -3.98 -7.08 5.38
N GLU A 167 -4.22 -8.32 5.01
CA GLU A 167 -3.84 -8.92 3.74
C GLU A 167 -5.12 -9.24 2.95
N HIS A 168 -5.08 -9.09 1.63
CA HIS A 168 -6.20 -9.50 0.78
C HIS A 168 -6.13 -11.01 0.55
N ARG A 169 -7.22 -11.72 0.83
CA ARG A 169 -7.35 -13.15 0.56
C ARG A 169 -7.58 -13.37 -0.93
N ASP A 170 -6.96 -14.41 -1.48
CA ASP A 170 -7.24 -14.83 -2.85
C ASP A 170 -8.59 -15.57 -2.91
N LEU A 171 -9.66 -14.77 -3.02
CA LEU A 171 -11.03 -15.23 -3.22
C LEU A 171 -11.53 -14.71 -4.57
N GLU A 172 -12.36 -15.51 -5.25
CA GLU A 172 -12.98 -15.11 -6.51
C GLU A 172 -13.64 -13.71 -6.37
N SER A 173 -13.32 -12.81 -7.30
CA SER A 173 -13.81 -11.43 -7.25
C SER A 173 -15.30 -11.39 -7.53
N VAL A 174 -16.07 -10.98 -6.53
CA VAL A 174 -17.53 -10.85 -6.67
C VAL A 174 -17.92 -9.53 -7.34
N ALA A 175 -16.99 -8.58 -7.42
CA ALA A 175 -17.16 -7.29 -8.09
C ALA A 175 -16.81 -7.33 -9.60
N GLY A 176 -16.45 -8.50 -10.15
CA GLY A 176 -16.07 -8.64 -11.56
C GLY A 176 -14.60 -8.33 -11.86
N ASN A 177 -13.80 -7.97 -10.85
CA ASN A 177 -12.37 -7.68 -10.97
C ASN A 177 -11.47 -8.94 -11.05
N GLY A 178 -11.96 -10.02 -11.66
CA GLY A 178 -11.22 -11.29 -11.77
C GLY A 178 -9.94 -11.16 -12.61
N ASP A 179 -9.96 -10.26 -13.59
CA ASP A 179 -8.84 -10.02 -14.52
C ASP A 179 -7.71 -9.19 -13.90
N HIS A 180 -7.89 -8.67 -12.68
CA HIS A 180 -6.92 -7.79 -12.01
C HIS A 180 -5.79 -8.57 -11.31
N GLY A 181 -5.82 -9.91 -11.36
CA GLY A 181 -4.84 -10.77 -10.70
C GLY A 181 -4.92 -10.75 -9.17
N GLU A 182 -3.89 -11.31 -8.52
CA GLU A 182 -3.78 -11.27 -7.06
C GLU A 182 -3.65 -9.83 -6.55
N ARG A 183 -4.35 -9.52 -5.44
CA ARG A 183 -4.46 -8.16 -4.89
C ARG A 183 -3.82 -8.07 -3.50
N ARG A 184 -2.62 -8.63 -3.32
CA ARG A 184 -1.97 -8.69 -2.01
C ARG A 184 -1.47 -7.33 -1.54
N ALA A 185 -1.23 -7.22 -0.24
CA ALA A 185 -0.64 -6.05 0.40
C ALA A 185 0.81 -5.83 -0.05
N ALA A 186 1.24 -4.58 -0.17
CA ALA A 186 2.63 -4.23 -0.48
C ALA A 186 3.61 -4.74 0.58
N TRP A 187 3.21 -4.70 1.84
CA TRP A 187 3.96 -5.28 2.94
C TRP A 187 3.00 -5.69 4.06
N PHE A 188 2.84 -6.99 4.24
CA PHE A 188 2.11 -7.59 5.35
C PHE A 188 3.05 -8.54 6.11
N THR A 189 2.85 -8.67 7.41
CA THR A 189 3.60 -9.61 8.24
C THR A 189 2.67 -10.38 9.16
N ALA A 190 2.93 -11.68 9.26
CA ALA A 190 2.23 -12.59 10.16
C ALA A 190 2.77 -12.54 11.59
N GLU A 191 3.85 -11.79 11.84
CA GLU A 191 4.38 -11.55 13.18
C GLU A 191 3.72 -10.31 13.82
N PRO A 192 3.63 -10.23 15.16
CA PRO A 192 3.18 -9.01 15.82
C PRO A 192 4.12 -7.85 15.50
N ALA A 193 3.73 -7.00 14.55
CA ALA A 193 4.51 -5.83 14.12
C ALA A 193 4.33 -4.61 15.03
N TYR A 194 3.62 -4.77 16.15
CA TYR A 194 3.28 -3.65 17.03
C TYR A 194 4.19 -3.60 18.25
N ASP A 195 5.20 -2.74 18.16
CA ASP A 195 5.90 -2.22 19.33
C ASP A 195 5.35 -0.82 19.67
N PRO A 196 4.54 -0.66 20.74
CA PRO A 196 4.03 0.64 21.15
C PRO A 196 5.14 1.61 21.59
N SER A 197 6.36 1.12 21.78
CA SER A 197 7.49 1.97 22.13
C SER A 197 7.85 2.88 20.96
N HIS A 198 7.65 2.47 19.71
CA HIS A 198 8.09 3.23 18.55
C HIS A 198 6.96 3.56 17.58
N GLU A 199 6.73 4.85 17.34
CA GLU A 199 5.80 5.32 16.32
C GLU A 199 6.43 6.47 15.53
N ALA A 200 6.40 6.36 14.20
CA ALA A 200 6.97 7.36 13.32
C ALA A 200 6.13 7.48 12.05
N LEU A 201 5.91 8.72 11.62
CA LEU A 201 5.22 9.03 10.38
C LEU A 201 6.24 9.44 9.32
N ALA A 202 6.31 8.69 8.23
CA ALA A 202 6.92 9.17 6.99
C ALA A 202 5.99 10.20 6.35
N HIS A 203 6.50 11.40 6.16
CA HIS A 203 5.75 12.52 5.61
C HIS A 203 6.59 13.31 4.62
N ALA A 204 5.96 14.21 3.88
CA ALA A 204 6.65 15.14 2.99
C ALA A 204 7.69 14.50 2.04
N ILE A 205 7.43 13.27 1.61
CA ILE A 205 8.25 12.56 0.63
C ILE A 205 8.18 13.35 -0.68
N ASP A 206 9.32 13.70 -1.27
CA ASP A 206 9.36 14.40 -2.57
C ASP A 206 9.37 13.43 -3.73
N PHE A 207 10.09 12.31 -3.57
CA PHE A 207 10.23 11.26 -4.57
C PHE A 207 10.01 9.89 -3.93
N CYS A 208 9.17 9.06 -4.54
CA CYS A 208 8.98 7.67 -4.17
C CYS A 208 9.28 6.74 -5.36
N PRO A 209 10.31 5.88 -5.27
CA PRO A 209 10.58 4.86 -6.29
C PRO A 209 9.35 3.95 -6.48
N TRP A 210 8.98 3.70 -7.72
CA TRP A 210 7.81 2.90 -8.04
C TRP A 210 8.06 2.03 -9.26
N LEU A 211 8.02 0.71 -9.07
CA LEU A 211 8.02 -0.24 -10.16
C LEU A 211 6.59 -0.41 -10.64
N ASN A 212 6.31 -0.03 -11.88
CA ASN A 212 4.99 -0.15 -12.47
C ASN A 212 5.09 -0.59 -13.91
N LYS A 213 4.23 -1.53 -14.33
CA LYS A 213 4.22 -2.09 -15.68
C LYS A 213 5.61 -2.51 -16.17
N CYS A 214 6.35 -3.19 -15.28
CA CYS A 214 7.71 -3.67 -15.48
C CYS A 214 8.78 -2.58 -15.68
N ARG A 215 8.50 -1.32 -15.31
CA ARG A 215 9.41 -0.18 -15.51
C ARG A 215 9.69 0.55 -14.20
N ALA A 216 10.94 0.92 -14.00
CA ALA A 216 11.33 1.82 -12.92
C ALA A 216 10.81 3.22 -13.23
N LEU A 217 9.93 3.71 -12.37
CA LEU A 217 9.41 5.08 -12.38
C LEU A 217 9.65 5.69 -11.00
N VAL A 218 9.36 6.97 -10.91
CA VAL A 218 9.29 7.68 -9.63
C VAL A 218 7.97 8.43 -9.58
N LEU A 219 7.34 8.39 -8.41
CA LEU A 219 6.26 9.30 -8.05
C LEU A 219 6.90 10.57 -7.49
N ALA A 220 6.67 11.69 -8.15
CA ALA A 220 7.14 13.00 -7.69
C ALA A 220 5.97 13.78 -7.10
N ARG A 221 6.18 14.31 -5.89
CA ARG A 221 5.22 15.19 -5.23
C ARG A 221 5.20 16.53 -5.95
N THR A 222 4.01 17.02 -6.24
CA THR A 222 3.77 18.33 -6.83
C THR A 222 2.59 19.01 -6.13
N VAL A 223 2.41 20.30 -6.38
CA VAL A 223 1.27 21.08 -5.91
C VAL A 223 0.56 21.68 -7.11
N HIS A 224 -0.75 21.45 -7.22
CA HIS A 224 -1.61 22.02 -8.25
C HIS A 224 -2.86 22.60 -7.58
N ASP A 225 -3.16 23.86 -7.85
CA ASP A 225 -4.27 24.61 -7.23
C ASP A 225 -4.31 24.49 -5.70
N GLY A 226 -3.12 24.53 -5.07
CA GLY A 226 -2.97 24.42 -3.62
C GLY A 226 -3.15 23.01 -3.04
N ARG A 227 -3.41 22.01 -3.90
CA ARG A 227 -3.55 20.60 -3.51
C ARG A 227 -2.29 19.82 -3.82
N GLN A 228 -1.90 18.95 -2.90
CA GLN A 228 -0.80 18.00 -3.13
C GLN A 228 -1.26 16.94 -4.14
N MET A 229 -0.42 16.67 -5.13
CA MET A 229 -0.63 15.58 -6.09
C MET A 229 0.66 14.82 -6.32
N TRP A 230 0.53 13.63 -6.90
CA TRP A 230 1.64 12.76 -7.27
C TRP A 230 1.63 12.51 -8.77
N ILE A 231 2.72 12.88 -9.42
CA ILE A 231 2.87 12.67 -10.87
C ILE A 231 3.93 11.62 -11.12
N GLN A 232 3.69 10.80 -12.15
CA GLN A 232 4.65 9.81 -12.61
C GLN A 232 5.76 10.52 -13.40
N ARG A 233 7.00 10.23 -13.04
CA ARG A 233 8.20 10.79 -13.66
C ARG A 233 9.19 9.69 -14.02
N PRO A 234 10.08 9.94 -15.00
CA PRO A 234 11.24 9.07 -15.22
C PRO A 234 12.06 8.97 -13.94
N TRP A 235 12.62 7.78 -13.68
CA TRP A 235 13.48 7.54 -12.52
C TRP A 235 14.72 8.45 -12.49
N THR A 236 15.15 8.95 -13.65
CA THR A 236 16.29 9.86 -13.80
C THR A 236 16.09 11.19 -13.06
N ASP A 237 14.85 11.63 -12.85
CA ASP A 237 14.57 12.87 -12.10
C ASP A 237 15.02 12.74 -10.64
N MET A 238 14.71 11.59 -10.01
CA MET A 238 15.17 11.27 -8.67
C MET A 238 16.68 10.99 -8.63
N ALA A 239 17.21 10.28 -9.63
CA ALA A 239 18.64 10.04 -9.72
C ALA A 239 19.43 11.35 -9.72
N ALA A 240 19.02 12.32 -10.55
CA ALA A 240 19.60 13.66 -10.59
C ALA A 240 19.46 14.39 -9.23
N ALA A 241 18.30 14.32 -8.58
CA ALA A 241 18.08 14.93 -7.26
C ALA A 241 18.98 14.35 -6.16
N HIS A 242 19.42 13.10 -6.29
CA HIS A 242 20.35 12.44 -5.38
C HIS A 242 21.81 12.41 -5.88
N GLY A 243 22.13 13.13 -6.97
CA GLY A 243 23.49 13.17 -7.53
C GLY A 243 23.96 11.85 -8.13
N LEU A 244 23.04 10.97 -8.55
CA LEU A 244 23.34 9.68 -9.16
C LEU A 244 23.42 9.81 -10.68
N ASP A 245 24.47 9.25 -11.28
CA ASP A 245 24.60 9.17 -12.73
C ASP A 245 23.91 7.94 -13.31
N ALA A 246 23.15 8.15 -14.39
CA ALA A 246 22.38 7.09 -15.03
C ALA A 246 23.28 6.02 -15.70
N GLY A 247 24.41 6.45 -16.26
CA GLY A 247 25.41 5.56 -16.86
C GLY A 247 26.09 4.70 -15.81
N ASP A 248 26.43 5.27 -14.65
CA ASP A 248 27.02 4.54 -13.54
C ASP A 248 26.06 3.50 -12.95
N LEU A 249 24.78 3.83 -12.81
CA LEU A 249 23.74 2.89 -12.38
C LEU A 249 23.61 1.72 -13.35
N ARG A 250 23.57 2.02 -14.66
CA ARG A 250 23.50 0.99 -15.68
C ARG A 250 24.75 0.10 -15.71
N ALA A 251 25.93 0.70 -15.68
CA ALA A 251 27.19 -0.02 -15.62
C ALA A 251 27.33 -0.85 -14.33
N GLY A 252 26.78 -0.36 -13.22
CA GLY A 252 26.69 -1.10 -11.95
C GLY A 252 25.87 -2.38 -12.09
N PHE A 253 24.69 -2.27 -12.71
CA PHE A 253 23.86 -3.43 -13.01
C PHE A 253 24.53 -4.40 -14.00
N ASP A 254 25.14 -3.90 -15.08
CA ASP A 254 25.81 -4.75 -16.07
C ASP A 254 26.96 -5.56 -15.43
N ARG A 255 27.71 -4.95 -14.50
CA ARG A 255 28.74 -5.67 -13.71
C ARG A 255 28.14 -6.75 -12.80
N LEU A 256 26.97 -6.50 -12.22
CA LEU A 256 26.26 -7.49 -11.40
C LEU A 256 25.79 -8.67 -12.26
N ALA A 257 25.14 -8.38 -13.39
CA ALA A 257 24.65 -9.38 -14.35
C ALA A 257 25.78 -10.26 -14.91
N ALA A 258 26.89 -9.66 -15.33
CA ALA A 258 28.04 -10.38 -15.89
C ALA A 258 28.68 -11.39 -14.91
N ARG A 259 28.49 -11.20 -13.61
CA ARG A 259 29.03 -12.08 -12.55
C ARG A 259 28.07 -13.18 -12.12
N SER A 260 26.83 -13.17 -12.59
CA SER A 260 25.79 -14.10 -12.16
C SER A 260 25.09 -14.74 -13.37
N PRO A 261 25.48 -15.96 -13.76
CA PRO A 261 24.78 -16.72 -14.79
C PRO A 261 23.28 -16.91 -14.48
N ARG A 262 22.94 -16.98 -13.18
CA ARG A 262 21.56 -17.05 -12.70
C ARG A 262 20.79 -15.77 -13.04
N LEU A 263 21.37 -14.60 -12.79
CA LEU A 263 20.74 -13.32 -13.12
C LEU A 263 20.64 -13.11 -14.64
N GLN A 264 21.66 -13.54 -15.40
CA GLN A 264 21.59 -13.51 -16.86
C GLN A 264 20.40 -14.34 -17.36
N LYS A 265 20.24 -15.57 -16.86
CA LYS A 265 19.09 -16.41 -17.19
C LYS A 265 17.76 -15.75 -16.81
N THR A 266 17.68 -15.13 -15.63
CA THR A 266 16.47 -14.39 -15.22
C THR A 266 16.16 -13.23 -16.17
N ALA A 267 17.17 -12.50 -16.64
CA ALA A 267 17.01 -11.43 -17.62
C ALA A 267 16.57 -11.95 -19.00
N ASP A 268 17.11 -13.10 -19.44
CA ASP A 268 16.72 -13.73 -20.70
C ASP A 268 15.24 -14.18 -20.68
N ASP A 269 14.78 -14.75 -19.56
CA ASP A 269 13.43 -15.30 -19.43
C ASP A 269 12.37 -14.23 -19.09
N LEU A 270 12.69 -13.25 -18.23
CA LEU A 270 11.75 -12.21 -17.77
C LEU A 270 11.87 -10.88 -18.52
N GLY A 271 12.92 -10.72 -19.32
CA GLY A 271 13.24 -9.49 -20.04
C GLY A 271 14.19 -8.58 -19.25
N GLU A 272 15.27 -8.18 -19.91
CA GLU A 272 16.32 -7.32 -19.35
C GLU A 272 15.78 -6.01 -18.76
N LEU A 273 14.82 -5.37 -19.43
CA LEU A 273 14.21 -4.13 -18.96
C LEU A 273 13.54 -4.30 -17.59
N PHE A 274 12.83 -5.41 -17.39
CA PHE A 274 12.15 -5.69 -16.12
C PHE A 274 13.16 -5.95 -15.01
N VAL A 275 14.15 -6.81 -15.27
CA VAL A 275 15.18 -7.17 -14.30
C VAL A 275 16.00 -5.94 -13.89
N PHE A 276 16.42 -5.11 -14.85
CA PHE A 276 17.07 -3.84 -14.55
C PHE A 276 16.15 -2.90 -13.76
N SER A 277 14.88 -2.78 -14.15
CA SER A 277 13.91 -1.91 -13.46
C SER A 277 13.65 -2.33 -12.01
N LEU A 278 13.59 -3.63 -11.75
CA LEU A 278 13.42 -4.19 -10.40
C LEU A 278 14.62 -3.86 -9.51
N TRP A 279 15.83 -4.11 -10.02
CA TRP A 279 17.07 -3.76 -9.32
C TRP A 279 17.15 -2.26 -9.06
N LEU A 280 16.90 -1.44 -10.09
CA LEU A 280 17.00 0.01 -10.04
C LEU A 280 15.98 0.64 -9.09
N THR A 281 14.73 0.17 -9.10
CA THR A 281 13.70 0.67 -8.16
C THR A 281 14.12 0.41 -6.72
N SER A 282 14.65 -0.78 -6.44
CA SER A 282 15.14 -1.15 -5.12
C SER A 282 16.38 -0.34 -4.74
N TYR A 283 17.29 -0.11 -5.69
CA TYR A 283 18.45 0.77 -5.50
C TYR A 283 18.04 2.18 -5.12
N LEU A 284 17.12 2.79 -5.87
CA LEU A 284 16.65 4.14 -5.59
C LEU A 284 15.95 4.23 -4.22
N MET A 285 15.28 3.15 -3.79
CA MET A 285 14.72 3.06 -2.44
C MET A 285 15.81 3.08 -1.37
N GLY A 286 16.88 2.27 -1.53
CA GLY A 286 18.03 2.32 -0.63
C GLY A 286 18.71 3.69 -0.61
N ALA A 287 18.84 4.33 -1.77
CA ALA A 287 19.43 5.66 -1.89
C ALA A 287 18.60 6.74 -1.18
N ALA A 288 17.26 6.66 -1.29
CA ALA A 288 16.36 7.54 -0.56
C ALA A 288 16.45 7.35 0.96
N VAL A 289 16.53 6.09 1.43
CA VAL A 289 16.72 5.81 2.86
C VAL A 289 18.04 6.39 3.35
N ARG A 290 19.14 6.21 2.61
CA ARG A 290 20.44 6.84 2.97
C ARG A 290 20.34 8.35 3.01
N ALA A 291 19.70 8.97 2.01
CA ALA A 291 19.56 10.41 1.92
C ALA A 291 18.69 11.00 3.04
N GLY A 292 17.89 10.17 3.72
CA GLY A 292 17.04 10.54 4.83
C GLY A 292 15.61 10.81 4.38
N VAL A 293 14.74 9.81 4.54
CA VAL A 293 13.30 10.00 4.39
C VAL A 293 12.81 10.89 5.55
N PRO A 294 11.99 11.93 5.31
CA PRO A 294 11.50 12.78 6.39
C PRO A 294 10.56 12.00 7.32
N LEU A 295 10.98 11.84 8.57
CA LEU A 295 10.23 11.16 9.61
C LEU A 295 9.84 12.14 10.73
N ARG A 296 8.59 12.05 11.16
CA ARG A 296 8.10 12.69 12.39
C ARG A 296 7.92 11.62 13.45
N THR A 297 8.70 11.69 14.53
CA THR A 297 8.48 10.85 15.72
C THR A 297 7.14 11.21 16.34
N LEU A 298 6.31 10.21 16.58
CA LEU A 298 5.02 10.34 17.25
C LEU A 298 5.16 9.94 18.73
N PRO A 299 4.17 10.23 19.60
CA PRO A 299 4.20 9.84 21.00
C PRO A 299 4.48 8.33 21.19
N GLY A 300 5.71 8.03 21.62
CA GLY A 300 6.33 6.72 21.84
C GLY A 300 7.80 6.97 22.20
N ARG A 301 8.38 6.25 23.17
CA ARG A 301 9.71 6.55 23.74
C ARG A 301 10.86 5.70 23.18
N GLY A 302 10.58 4.88 22.18
CA GLY A 302 11.46 3.88 21.60
C GLY A 302 12.24 4.44 20.42
N ALA A 303 13.52 4.04 20.34
CA ALA A 303 14.32 4.25 19.15
C ALA A 303 13.69 3.51 17.95
N PRO A 304 13.89 3.99 16.72
CA PRO A 304 13.48 3.26 15.53
C PRO A 304 14.06 1.84 15.56
N PRO A 305 13.27 0.82 15.20
CA PRO A 305 13.84 -0.49 14.97
C PRO A 305 14.95 -0.39 13.92
N THR A 306 15.97 -1.22 14.05
CA THR A 306 17.05 -1.33 13.07
C THR A 306 17.25 -2.81 12.73
N GLY A 307 17.50 -3.11 11.47
CA GLY A 307 17.95 -4.44 11.06
C GLY A 307 17.31 -4.97 9.78
N PRO A 308 17.56 -6.26 9.47
CA PRO A 308 17.27 -6.84 8.16
C PRO A 308 15.78 -6.86 7.77
N ALA A 309 14.87 -6.82 8.74
CA ALA A 309 13.43 -6.78 8.47
C ALA A 309 13.00 -5.46 7.83
N ILE A 310 13.57 -4.34 8.29
CA ILE A 310 13.38 -3.01 7.71
C ILE A 310 14.03 -2.95 6.34
N GLU A 311 15.25 -3.47 6.20
CA GLU A 311 15.93 -3.56 4.90
C GLU A 311 15.10 -4.35 3.87
N ARG A 312 14.27 -5.30 4.31
CA ARG A 312 13.41 -6.11 3.44
C ARG A 312 11.97 -5.60 3.32
N ALA A 313 11.64 -4.41 3.84
CA ALA A 313 10.29 -3.88 3.91
C ALA A 313 9.55 -4.00 2.56
N GLY A 314 8.66 -5.00 2.45
CA GLY A 314 7.90 -5.33 1.25
C GLY A 314 8.70 -5.58 -0.04
N LEU A 315 10.03 -5.79 0.01
CA LEU A 315 10.83 -5.98 -1.22
C LEU A 315 10.44 -7.24 -1.99
N HIS A 316 10.05 -8.31 -1.28
CA HIS A 316 9.63 -9.58 -1.88
C HIS A 316 8.34 -9.47 -2.72
N THR A 317 7.53 -8.44 -2.51
CA THR A 317 6.31 -8.19 -3.31
C THR A 317 6.55 -7.20 -4.45
N LEU A 318 7.75 -6.62 -4.57
CA LEU A 318 8.03 -5.55 -5.53
C LEU A 318 7.93 -6.06 -6.97
N ALA A 319 8.51 -7.23 -7.26
CA ALA A 319 8.50 -7.81 -8.60
C ALA A 319 7.07 -8.10 -9.09
N VAL A 320 6.26 -8.78 -8.27
CA VAL A 320 4.88 -9.16 -8.61
C VAL A 320 3.95 -7.95 -8.67
N GLY A 321 4.07 -7.01 -7.72
CA GLY A 321 3.30 -5.77 -7.75
C GLY A 321 3.65 -4.91 -8.96
N GLY A 322 4.94 -4.83 -9.31
CA GLY A 322 5.41 -4.03 -10.43
C GLY A 322 5.16 -4.64 -11.80
N SER A 323 4.88 -5.94 -11.89
CA SER A 323 4.44 -6.62 -13.11
C SER A 323 2.92 -6.63 -13.29
N ALA A 324 2.15 -6.09 -12.35
CA ALA A 324 0.70 -6.02 -12.46
C ALA A 324 0.30 -5.39 -13.80
N TRP A 325 -0.77 -5.91 -14.40
CA TRP A 325 -1.34 -5.42 -15.68
C TRP A 325 -0.46 -5.61 -16.92
N MET A 326 0.62 -6.39 -16.82
CA MET A 326 1.49 -6.74 -17.94
C MET A 326 1.34 -8.23 -18.30
N PRO A 327 1.64 -8.62 -19.55
CA PRO A 327 1.54 -10.01 -20.02
C PRO A 327 2.71 -10.88 -19.51
N LEU A 328 3.26 -10.61 -18.32
CA LEU A 328 4.15 -11.55 -17.65
C LEU A 328 3.29 -12.58 -16.91
N PRO A 329 3.32 -13.86 -17.29
CA PRO A 329 2.52 -14.87 -16.61
C PRO A 329 2.89 -14.94 -15.13
N PRO A 330 1.93 -14.87 -14.19
CA PRO A 330 2.22 -14.98 -12.76
C PRO A 330 2.98 -16.27 -12.40
N SER A 331 2.70 -17.37 -13.10
CA SER A 331 3.42 -18.65 -12.95
C SER A 331 4.90 -18.58 -13.34
N LEU A 332 5.22 -17.80 -14.37
CA LEU A 332 6.61 -17.57 -14.77
C LEU A 332 7.33 -16.74 -13.70
N LEU A 333 6.71 -15.66 -13.20
CA LEU A 333 7.30 -14.85 -12.16
C LEU A 333 7.49 -15.62 -10.84
N ALA A 334 6.53 -16.48 -10.48
CA ALA A 334 6.64 -17.34 -9.31
C ALA A 334 7.84 -18.30 -9.40
N THR A 335 8.17 -18.78 -10.61
CA THR A 335 9.37 -19.60 -10.87
C THR A 335 10.66 -18.88 -10.52
N TYR A 336 10.68 -17.53 -10.63
CA TYR A 336 11.83 -16.66 -10.35
C TYR A 336 11.69 -15.88 -9.03
N SER A 337 10.83 -16.32 -8.12
CA SER A 337 10.55 -15.61 -6.86
C SER A 337 11.81 -15.40 -5.99
N ALA A 338 12.70 -16.39 -5.94
CA ALA A 338 13.94 -16.29 -5.18
C ALA A 338 14.92 -15.29 -5.83
N GLU A 339 15.10 -15.37 -7.15
CA GLU A 339 15.99 -14.51 -7.94
C GLU A 339 15.54 -13.05 -7.89
N THR A 340 14.24 -12.80 -8.03
CA THR A 340 13.68 -11.45 -8.00
C THR A 340 13.76 -10.84 -6.59
N ALA A 341 13.56 -11.63 -5.54
CA ALA A 341 13.77 -11.18 -4.16
C ALA A 341 15.24 -10.88 -3.86
N GLU A 342 16.17 -11.75 -4.28
CA GLU A 342 17.61 -11.55 -4.14
C GLU A 342 18.08 -10.30 -4.90
N LEU A 343 17.55 -10.09 -6.11
CA LEU A 343 17.87 -8.92 -6.93
C LEU A 343 17.36 -7.63 -6.29
N ALA A 344 16.14 -7.62 -5.75
CA ALA A 344 15.59 -6.47 -5.03
C ALA A 344 16.42 -6.15 -3.79
N GLN A 345 16.79 -7.16 -2.99
CA GLN A 345 17.64 -7.00 -1.82
C GLN A 345 19.03 -6.47 -2.18
N THR A 346 19.62 -6.99 -3.26
CA THR A 346 20.92 -6.53 -3.77
C THR A 346 20.86 -5.08 -4.23
N GLY A 347 19.82 -4.72 -4.99
CA GLY A 347 19.55 -3.34 -5.41
C GLY A 347 19.46 -2.42 -4.21
N PHE A 348 18.58 -2.74 -3.25
CA PHE A 348 18.39 -1.95 -2.02
C PHE A 348 19.69 -1.77 -1.23
N THR A 349 20.42 -2.86 -0.96
CA THR A 349 21.66 -2.81 -0.16
C THR A 349 22.74 -1.99 -0.84
N THR A 350 22.91 -2.15 -2.16
CA THR A 350 23.85 -1.34 -2.96
C THR A 350 23.42 0.12 -2.92
N GLY A 351 22.13 0.36 -3.12
CA GLY A 351 21.51 1.68 -3.05
C GLY A 351 21.65 2.34 -1.70
N LEU A 352 21.68 1.59 -0.59
CA LEU A 352 21.85 2.11 0.77
C LEU A 352 23.31 2.48 1.07
N THR A 353 24.26 1.71 0.54
CA THR A 353 25.70 1.82 0.84
C THR A 353 26.51 2.66 -0.14
N ALA A 354 25.93 3.04 -1.29
CA ALA A 354 26.60 3.86 -2.30
C ALA A 354 26.88 5.30 -1.80
N GLY A 355 28.06 5.55 -1.24
CA GLY A 355 28.52 6.86 -0.77
C GLY A 355 29.97 7.11 -1.14
#